data_AF-A0A6J1H2Z8-F1
#
_entry.id   AF-A0A6J1H2Z8-F1
#
_cell.length_a   1.000
_cell.length_b   1.000
_cell.length_c   1.000
_cell.angle_alpha   90.00
_cell.angle_beta   90.00
_cell.angle_gamma   90.00
#
_symmetry.space_group_name_H-M   'P 1'
#
loop_
_entity.id
_entity.type
_entity.pdbx_description
1 polymer ?
#
loop_
_entity_poly.entity_id
_entity_poly.type
_entity_poly.pdbx_seq_one_letter_code
_entity_poly.pdbx_strand_id
1 'polypeptide(L)'
;MFLVRLHHFDPLMEATSILAQISNEADLKFSSSKFSLITSYPSHRFVATFQISHRFFANYFVDRNHSSRVSLQSFYNAMYAGIVFSSMTIHFPETTSRMVLQFESSNHTRMQMHRVLKLSPSQEEELGQIQHDRFFSIISQDFRDIITGLPSFPNNSIFVSLTSSRVKFCWASEERILTKEGGRCVIVGYEGQAEIVFQINLNPKWFFFNLSYGAYRIWFYKTIDSRCVIFIPAFGLNAQYVIYFS
;
A
#
# COMPACT_ATOMS: atom_id res chain seq x y z
N MET A 1 14.44 22.77 1.29
CA MET A 1 15.44 21.70 1.22
C MET A 1 14.73 20.34 1.16
N PHE A 2 15.29 19.42 0.36
CA PHE A 2 14.76 18.08 0.14
C PHE A 2 15.92 17.08 0.20
N LEU A 3 15.86 16.12 1.12
CA LEU A 3 16.86 15.06 1.26
C LEU A 3 16.17 13.78 1.75
N VAL A 4 16.15 12.75 0.92
CA VAL A 4 15.59 11.45 1.27
C VAL A 4 16.60 10.37 0.89
N ARG A 5 17.16 9.69 1.90
CA ARG A 5 18.18 8.64 1.75
C ARG A 5 17.73 7.33 2.37
N LEU A 6 17.91 6.23 1.63
CA LEU A 6 17.67 4.86 2.07
C LEU A 6 18.99 4.09 2.06
N HIS A 7 19.25 3.27 3.08
CA HIS A 7 20.32 2.27 3.03
C HIS A 7 19.86 1.02 2.28
N HIS A 8 18.73 0.45 2.69
CA HIS A 8 18.10 -0.69 2.04
C HIS A 8 16.82 -0.23 1.35
N PHE A 9 16.85 -0.13 0.03
CA PHE A 9 15.71 0.30 -0.78
C PHE A 9 14.94 -0.88 -1.41
N ASP A 10 15.29 -2.13 -1.07
CA ASP A 10 14.56 -3.33 -1.50
C ASP A 10 13.07 -3.26 -1.17
N PRO A 11 12.64 -2.77 0.02
CA PRO A 11 11.22 -2.63 0.32
C PRO A 11 10.47 -1.70 -0.65
N LEU A 12 11.12 -0.62 -1.07
CA LEU A 12 10.55 0.31 -2.03
C LEU A 12 10.51 -0.31 -3.44
N MET A 13 11.54 -1.07 -3.80
CA MET A 13 11.59 -1.80 -5.07
C MET A 13 10.50 -2.89 -5.13
N GLU A 14 10.34 -3.68 -4.08
CA GLU A 14 9.29 -4.70 -3.94
C GLU A 14 7.90 -4.07 -4.01
N ALA A 15 7.66 -2.99 -3.26
CA ALA A 15 6.38 -2.29 -3.31
C ALA A 15 6.06 -1.72 -4.70
N THR A 16 7.08 -1.21 -5.40
CA THR A 16 6.92 -0.72 -6.78
C THR A 16 6.52 -1.87 -7.71
N SER A 17 7.12 -3.06 -7.57
CA SER A 17 6.77 -4.26 -8.34
C SER A 17 5.34 -4.74 -8.05
N ILE A 18 4.92 -4.74 -6.78
CA ILE A 18 3.57 -5.15 -6.37
C ILE A 18 2.52 -4.19 -6.93
N LEU A 19 2.72 -2.88 -6.79
CA LEU A 19 1.78 -1.88 -7.31
C LEU A 19 1.76 -1.84 -8.86
N ALA A 20 2.85 -2.25 -9.52
CA ALA A 20 2.89 -2.39 -10.98
C ALA A 20 1.95 -3.50 -11.51
N GLN A 21 1.45 -4.39 -10.65
CA GLN A 21 0.48 -5.43 -11.04
C GLN A 21 -0.91 -4.85 -11.34
N ILE A 22 -1.20 -3.62 -10.87
CA ILE A 22 -2.51 -2.98 -11.03
C ILE A 22 -2.43 -1.70 -11.86
N SER A 23 -1.32 -0.96 -11.85
CA SER A 23 -1.18 0.27 -12.63
C SER A 23 0.21 0.37 -13.26
N ASN A 24 0.34 1.11 -14.36
CA ASN A 24 1.64 1.41 -14.98
C ASN A 24 2.32 2.62 -14.34
N GLU A 25 1.55 3.46 -13.65
CA GLU A 25 1.99 4.72 -13.07
C GLU A 25 1.51 4.86 -11.63
N ALA A 26 2.25 5.63 -10.85
CA ALA A 26 1.92 5.95 -9.48
C ALA A 26 2.26 7.39 -9.14
N ASP A 27 1.47 7.96 -8.24
CA ASP A 27 1.78 9.22 -7.58
C ASP A 27 2.78 8.98 -6.44
N LEU A 28 3.89 9.71 -6.48
CA LEU A 28 4.90 9.83 -5.44
C LEU A 28 4.55 11.02 -4.57
N LYS A 29 4.31 10.78 -3.28
CA LYS A 29 4.01 11.85 -2.32
C LYS A 29 5.04 11.84 -1.19
N PHE A 30 5.68 12.98 -0.99
CA PHE A 30 6.60 13.22 0.12
C PHE A 30 5.99 14.28 1.03
N SER A 31 5.85 13.98 2.31
CA SER A 31 5.53 14.96 3.36
C SER A 31 6.65 15.00 4.38
N SER A 32 6.56 15.86 5.40
CA SER A 32 7.55 15.87 6.48
C SER A 32 7.60 14.58 7.31
N SER A 33 6.56 13.74 7.26
CA SER A 33 6.41 12.57 8.12
C SER A 33 6.43 11.23 7.39
N LYS A 34 6.21 11.19 6.07
CA LYS A 34 6.14 9.94 5.30
C LYS A 34 6.33 10.14 3.80
N PHE A 35 6.77 9.08 3.16
CA PHE A 35 6.71 8.88 1.72
C PHE A 35 5.54 7.94 1.37
N SER A 36 4.85 8.19 0.27
CA SER A 36 3.80 7.32 -0.25
C SER A 36 3.95 7.09 -1.76
N LEU A 37 3.64 5.87 -2.19
CA LEU A 37 3.45 5.48 -3.58
C LEU A 37 1.97 5.10 -3.77
N ILE A 38 1.23 5.85 -4.58
CA ILE A 38 -0.23 5.77 -4.69
C ILE A 38 -0.60 5.35 -6.12
N THR A 39 -1.42 4.33 -6.27
CA THR A 39 -1.93 3.85 -7.55
C THR A 39 -3.43 3.65 -7.51
N SER A 40 -4.12 4.15 -8.52
CA SER A 40 -5.54 3.88 -8.72
C SER A 40 -5.74 2.68 -9.64
N TYR A 41 -6.75 1.87 -9.37
CA TYR A 41 -7.17 0.78 -10.25
C TYR A 41 -8.63 0.95 -10.69
N PRO A 42 -8.88 1.82 -11.69
CA PRO A 42 -10.24 2.27 -12.02
C PRO A 42 -11.21 1.13 -12.37
N SER A 43 -10.71 0.09 -13.05
CA SER A 43 -11.52 -1.07 -13.47
C SER A 43 -12.17 -1.81 -12.30
N HIS A 44 -11.59 -1.74 -11.10
CA HIS A 44 -12.12 -2.40 -9.90
C HIS A 44 -12.30 -1.45 -8.72
N ARG A 45 -12.28 -0.13 -8.99
CA ARG A 45 -12.67 0.96 -8.09
C ARG A 45 -11.98 0.92 -6.71
N PHE A 46 -10.66 0.74 -6.70
CA PHE A 46 -9.88 0.96 -5.49
C PHE A 46 -8.62 1.75 -5.75
N VAL A 47 -8.11 2.40 -4.70
CA VAL A 47 -6.81 3.05 -4.67
C VAL A 47 -5.93 2.29 -3.70
N ALA A 48 -4.78 1.80 -4.17
CA ALA A 48 -3.77 1.18 -3.34
C ALA A 48 -2.64 2.16 -3.07
N THR A 49 -2.24 2.25 -1.81
CA THR A 49 -1.14 3.10 -1.37
C THR A 49 -0.13 2.27 -0.60
N PHE A 50 1.15 2.36 -0.96
CA PHE A 50 2.24 1.97 -0.09
C PHE A 50 2.75 3.20 0.66
N GLN A 51 2.87 3.14 1.98
CA GLN A 51 3.32 4.24 2.83
C GLN A 51 4.53 3.82 3.63
N ILE A 52 5.54 4.68 3.70
CA ILE A 52 6.76 4.50 4.50
C ILE A 52 6.93 5.71 5.42
N SER A 53 7.04 5.46 6.72
CA SER A 53 7.36 6.47 7.73
C SER A 53 8.76 7.05 7.51
N HIS A 54 8.94 8.36 7.77
CA HIS A 54 10.25 9.02 7.74
C HIS A 54 11.31 8.28 8.59
N ARG A 55 10.90 7.57 9.65
CA ARG A 55 11.79 6.79 10.53
C ARG A 55 12.45 5.59 9.85
N PHE A 56 11.94 5.16 8.71
CA PHE A 56 12.55 4.09 7.92
C PHE A 56 13.84 4.54 7.19
N PHE A 57 13.94 5.83 6.91
CA PHE A 57 14.99 6.40 6.08
C PHE A 57 16.23 6.72 6.91
N ALA A 58 17.41 6.61 6.29
CA ALA A 58 18.67 7.00 6.90
C ALA A 58 18.72 8.51 7.15
N ASN A 59 18.24 9.28 6.17
CA ASN A 59 18.02 10.71 6.28
C ASN A 59 16.69 11.04 5.63
N TYR A 60 15.87 11.84 6.30
CA TYR A 60 14.58 12.25 5.78
C TYR A 60 14.31 13.70 6.14
N PHE A 61 14.24 14.54 5.12
CA PHE A 61 13.98 15.95 5.26
C PHE A 61 13.20 16.46 4.05
N VAL A 62 11.99 16.95 4.29
CA VAL A 62 11.06 17.43 3.28
C VAL A 62 10.39 18.69 3.82
N ASP A 63 10.88 19.87 3.40
CA ASP A 63 10.34 21.16 3.87
C ASP A 63 8.94 21.45 3.33
N ARG A 64 8.72 21.10 2.06
CA ARG A 64 7.46 21.34 1.35
C ARG A 64 6.99 20.02 0.79
N ASN A 65 5.70 19.74 0.97
CA ASN A 65 5.10 18.56 0.40
C ASN A 65 5.35 18.53 -1.11
N HIS A 66 5.77 17.38 -1.62
CA HIS A 66 6.04 17.18 -3.02
C HIS A 66 5.14 16.05 -3.53
N SER A 67 4.39 16.31 -4.59
CA SER A 67 3.58 15.31 -5.29
C SER A 67 3.92 15.34 -6.77
N SER A 68 4.27 14.19 -7.32
CA SER A 68 4.52 14.00 -8.75
C SER A 68 4.14 12.59 -9.15
N ARG A 69 4.02 12.32 -10.44
CA ARG A 69 3.66 11.00 -10.96
C ARG A 69 4.81 10.40 -11.75
N VAL A 70 5.00 9.09 -11.63
CA VAL A 70 6.10 8.35 -12.25
C VAL A 70 5.61 7.05 -12.88
N SER A 71 6.28 6.60 -13.95
CA SER A 71 6.14 5.24 -14.46
C SER A 71 6.75 4.25 -13.46
N LEU A 72 5.94 3.31 -12.97
CA LEU A 72 6.37 2.27 -12.03
C LEU A 72 7.44 1.37 -12.64
N GLN A 73 7.30 1.01 -13.92
CA GLN A 73 8.31 0.22 -14.64
C GLN A 73 9.66 0.94 -14.69
N SER A 74 9.64 2.24 -15.04
CA SER A 74 10.87 3.03 -15.13
C SER A 74 11.51 3.20 -13.75
N PHE A 75 10.69 3.44 -12.73
CA PHE A 75 11.15 3.60 -11.35
C PHE A 75 11.78 2.30 -10.81
N TYR A 76 11.12 1.16 -11.03
CA TYR A 76 11.65 -0.16 -10.69
C TYR A 76 12.98 -0.43 -11.39
N ASN A 77 13.05 -0.24 -12.71
CA ASN A 77 14.28 -0.48 -13.49
C ASN A 77 15.44 0.40 -13.01
N ALA A 78 15.16 1.64 -12.62
CA ALA A 78 16.18 2.54 -12.10
C ALA A 78 16.73 2.08 -10.75
N MET A 79 15.86 1.61 -9.83
CA MET A 79 16.28 1.01 -8.56
C MET A 79 17.04 -0.31 -8.76
N TYR A 80 16.52 -1.17 -9.63
CA TYR A 80 17.14 -2.46 -9.95
C TYR A 80 18.55 -2.30 -10.52
N ALA A 81 18.79 -1.31 -11.38
CA ALA A 81 20.13 -0.99 -11.88
C ALA A 81 21.11 -0.62 -10.74
N GLY A 82 20.60 -0.11 -9.62
CA GLY A 82 21.37 0.30 -8.45
C GLY A 82 21.44 -0.76 -7.34
N ILE A 83 20.94 -1.98 -7.55
CA ILE A 83 20.77 -2.99 -6.49
C ILE A 83 22.08 -3.39 -5.79
N VAL A 84 23.22 -3.24 -6.47
CA VAL A 84 24.55 -3.54 -5.91
C VAL A 84 25.10 -2.44 -4.98
N PHE A 85 24.41 -1.31 -4.88
CA PHE A 85 24.82 -0.17 -4.06
C PHE A 85 24.18 -0.23 -2.67
N SER A 86 24.90 0.25 -1.66
CA SER A 86 24.48 0.20 -0.25
C SER A 86 23.53 1.32 0.17
N SER A 87 23.24 2.25 -0.72
CA SER A 87 22.27 3.33 -0.45
C SER A 87 21.79 4.01 -1.72
N MET A 88 20.61 4.60 -1.62
CA MET A 88 19.98 5.43 -2.64
C MET A 88 19.51 6.75 -2.03
N THR A 89 19.80 7.86 -2.70
CA THR A 89 19.30 9.19 -2.36
C THR A 89 18.40 9.70 -3.48
N ILE A 90 17.25 10.27 -3.10
CA ILE A 90 16.27 10.85 -4.03
C ILE A 90 16.44 12.37 -4.04
N HIS A 91 16.53 12.94 -5.24
CA HIS A 91 16.65 14.38 -5.45
C HIS A 91 15.63 14.89 -6.48
N PHE A 92 15.14 16.11 -6.26
CA PHE A 92 14.30 16.85 -7.19
C PHE A 92 15.04 18.14 -7.59
N PRO A 93 15.61 18.22 -8.80
CA PRO A 93 16.19 19.45 -9.30
C PRO A 93 15.10 20.53 -9.47
N GLU A 94 15.32 21.73 -8.93
CA GLU A 94 14.31 22.78 -8.68
C GLU A 94 13.56 23.30 -9.93
N THR A 95 13.97 22.92 -11.14
CA THR A 95 13.43 23.45 -12.41
C THR A 95 13.03 22.38 -13.42
N THR A 96 12.94 21.11 -13.01
CA THR A 96 12.64 20.02 -13.96
C THR A 96 11.57 19.07 -13.44
N SER A 97 10.69 18.61 -14.32
CA SER A 97 9.80 17.46 -14.08
C SER A 97 10.61 16.15 -14.10
N ARG A 98 11.62 16.07 -13.23
CA ARG A 98 12.55 14.95 -13.15
C ARG A 98 12.87 14.62 -11.70
N MET A 99 13.05 13.33 -11.45
CA MET A 99 13.59 12.79 -10.20
C MET A 99 14.94 12.16 -10.49
N VAL A 100 15.93 12.42 -9.65
CA VAL A 100 17.25 11.80 -9.74
C VAL A 100 17.40 10.80 -8.58
N LEU A 101 17.71 9.56 -8.92
CA LEU A 101 18.13 8.53 -7.97
C LEU A 101 19.65 8.44 -8.01
N GLN A 102 20.30 8.79 -6.91
CA GLN A 102 21.75 8.71 -6.73
C GLN A 102 22.09 7.51 -5.85
N PHE A 103 22.91 6.60 -6.37
CA PHE A 103 23.33 5.38 -5.71
C PHE A 103 24.78 5.48 -5.28
N GLU A 104 25.06 5.06 -4.04
CA GLU A 104 26.38 5.16 -3.42
C GLU A 104 26.77 3.87 -2.72
N SER A 105 28.01 3.42 -2.96
CA SER A 105 28.64 2.30 -2.26
C SER A 105 29.32 2.77 -0.97
N SER A 106 29.30 1.92 0.06
CA SER A 106 29.98 2.12 1.34
C SER A 106 31.50 2.00 1.25
N ASN A 107 32.02 1.40 0.17
CA ASN A 107 33.45 1.14 0.02
C ASN A 107 34.22 2.35 -0.57
N HIS A 108 35.50 2.46 -0.21
CA HIS A 108 36.42 3.56 -0.55
C HIS A 108 36.60 3.87 -2.06
N THR A 109 36.04 3.08 -2.96
CA THR A 109 36.12 3.26 -4.41
C THR A 109 35.17 4.32 -4.97
N ARG A 110 34.37 5.02 -4.14
CA ARG A 110 33.46 6.13 -4.56
C ARG A 110 32.70 5.83 -5.85
N MET A 111 32.22 4.60 -6.04
CA MET A 111 31.34 4.30 -7.16
C MET A 111 30.02 5.03 -6.92
N GLN A 112 29.69 5.94 -7.83
CA GLN A 112 28.44 6.67 -7.85
C GLN A 112 27.73 6.39 -9.16
N MET A 113 26.44 6.15 -9.09
CA MET A 113 25.58 6.04 -10.26
C MET A 113 24.39 6.95 -10.07
N HIS A 114 23.96 7.60 -11.14
CA HIS A 114 22.68 8.31 -11.15
C HIS A 114 21.73 7.74 -12.21
N ARG A 115 20.44 7.78 -11.89
CA ARG A 115 19.35 7.50 -12.81
C ARG A 115 18.37 8.65 -12.77
N VAL A 116 17.96 9.11 -13.94
CA VAL A 116 17.03 10.24 -14.08
C VAL A 116 15.69 9.71 -14.59
N LEU A 117 14.64 10.00 -13.85
CA LEU A 117 13.27 9.60 -14.15
C LEU A 117 12.49 10.83 -14.58
N LYS A 118 11.69 10.68 -15.64
CA LYS A 118 10.72 11.71 -16.03
C LYS A 118 9.51 11.63 -15.10
N LEU A 119 9.02 12.79 -14.70
CA LEU A 119 7.84 12.95 -13.88
C LEU A 119 6.74 13.66 -14.66
N SER A 120 5.50 13.33 -14.33
CA SER A 120 4.31 14.07 -14.74
C SER A 120 3.63 14.71 -13.53
N PRO A 121 2.71 15.68 -13.74
CA PRO A 121 1.89 16.22 -12.67
C PRO A 121 1.11 15.12 -11.95
N SER A 122 0.93 15.28 -10.64
CA SER A 122 0.19 14.32 -9.84
C SER A 122 -1.30 14.32 -10.21
N GLN A 123 -1.93 13.13 -10.13
CA GLN A 123 -3.37 12.95 -10.33
C GLN A 123 -4.02 12.49 -9.02
N GLU A 124 -3.61 13.09 -7.90
CA GLU A 124 -4.02 12.67 -6.57
C GLU A 124 -5.55 12.61 -6.43
N GLU A 125 -6.04 11.46 -5.93
CA GLU A 125 -7.44 11.29 -5.54
C GLU A 125 -7.59 11.64 -4.04
N GLU A 126 -8.65 12.36 -3.70
CA GLU A 126 -8.99 12.57 -2.29
C GLU A 126 -9.45 11.27 -1.65
N LEU A 127 -8.59 10.73 -0.78
CA LEU A 127 -8.89 9.52 -0.02
C LEU A 127 -9.60 9.89 1.29
N GLY A 128 -10.69 9.19 1.59
CA GLY A 128 -11.48 9.44 2.80
C GLY A 128 -10.69 9.24 4.09
N GLN A 129 -11.08 9.94 5.16
CA GLN A 129 -10.44 9.82 6.46
C GLN A 129 -10.82 8.49 7.15
N ILE A 130 -9.83 7.76 7.64
CA ILE A 130 -10.00 6.48 8.33
C ILE A 130 -10.50 6.70 9.77
N GLN A 131 -11.50 5.93 10.18
CA GLN A 131 -11.97 5.83 11.57
C GLN A 131 -11.15 4.75 12.30
N HIS A 132 -10.14 5.17 13.06
CA HIS A 132 -9.20 4.25 13.71
C HIS A 132 -9.75 3.58 14.98
N ASP A 133 -10.85 4.09 15.54
CA ASP A 133 -11.53 3.54 16.72
C ASP A 133 -12.37 2.30 16.42
N ARG A 134 -12.64 2.02 15.13
CA ARG A 134 -13.48 0.91 14.68
C ARG A 134 -12.79 0.10 13.61
N PHE A 135 -12.52 -1.16 13.94
CA PHE A 135 -11.89 -2.08 13.00
C PHE A 135 -12.22 -3.53 13.33
N PHE A 136 -12.01 -4.38 12.34
CA PHE A 136 -11.75 -5.77 12.59
C PHE A 136 -10.45 -6.18 11.91
N SER A 137 -9.90 -7.32 12.32
CA SER A 137 -8.71 -7.87 11.70
C SER A 137 -8.79 -9.39 11.67
N ILE A 138 -8.21 -9.97 10.63
CA ILE A 138 -8.15 -11.42 10.44
C ILE A 138 -6.71 -11.84 10.22
N ILE A 139 -6.35 -13.07 10.55
CA ILE A 139 -5.02 -13.60 10.21
C ILE A 139 -4.88 -13.74 8.69
N SER A 140 -3.68 -13.59 8.16
CA SER A 140 -3.44 -13.59 6.72
C SER A 140 -3.78 -14.92 6.05
N GLN A 141 -3.74 -16.04 6.78
CA GLN A 141 -4.20 -17.34 6.25
C GLN A 141 -5.70 -17.31 5.92
N ASP A 142 -6.54 -16.80 6.81
CA ASP A 142 -7.99 -16.71 6.53
C ASP A 142 -8.27 -15.77 5.35
N PHE A 143 -7.49 -14.70 5.19
CA PHE A 143 -7.60 -13.81 4.04
C PHE A 143 -7.19 -14.50 2.73
N ARG A 144 -6.10 -15.28 2.74
CA ARG A 144 -5.69 -16.10 1.59
C ARG A 144 -6.77 -17.11 1.22
N ASP A 145 -7.34 -17.80 2.21
CA ASP A 145 -8.41 -18.77 1.99
C ASP A 145 -9.60 -18.09 1.30
N ILE A 146 -10.00 -16.89 1.76
CA ILE A 146 -11.04 -16.07 1.12
C ILE A 146 -10.67 -15.78 -0.34
N ILE A 147 -9.47 -15.26 -0.62
CA ILE A 147 -9.03 -14.93 -1.99
C ILE A 147 -9.05 -16.17 -2.90
N THR A 148 -8.56 -17.31 -2.40
CA THR A 148 -8.51 -18.56 -3.19
C THR A 148 -9.90 -19.13 -3.48
N GLY A 149 -10.86 -18.92 -2.58
CA GLY A 149 -12.25 -19.35 -2.77
C GLY A 149 -13.07 -18.48 -3.72
N LEU A 150 -12.57 -17.30 -4.10
CA LEU A 150 -13.27 -16.43 -5.05
C LEU A 150 -13.35 -17.09 -6.45
N PRO A 151 -14.38 -16.83 -7.26
CA PRO A 151 -14.40 -17.25 -8.66
C PRO A 151 -13.36 -16.46 -9.47
N SER A 152 -12.88 -17.02 -10.58
CA SER A 152 -11.89 -16.36 -11.47
C SER A 152 -12.50 -15.32 -12.41
N PHE A 153 -13.82 -15.20 -12.45
CA PHE A 153 -14.50 -14.25 -13.33
C PHE A 153 -14.33 -12.79 -12.87
N PRO A 154 -14.19 -11.84 -13.80
CA PRO A 154 -14.18 -10.42 -13.44
C PRO A 154 -15.53 -10.04 -12.82
N ASN A 155 -15.49 -9.15 -11.82
CA ASN A 155 -16.65 -8.53 -11.15
C ASN A 155 -17.27 -9.25 -9.93
N ASN A 156 -16.48 -10.05 -9.20
CA ASN A 156 -16.91 -10.64 -7.92
C ASN A 156 -16.77 -9.63 -6.78
N SER A 157 -17.82 -8.83 -6.57
CA SER A 157 -17.96 -8.03 -5.36
C SER A 157 -18.16 -8.94 -4.16
N ILE A 158 -17.43 -8.67 -3.09
CA ILE A 158 -17.56 -9.39 -1.82
C ILE A 158 -18.32 -8.48 -0.87
N PHE A 159 -19.44 -8.97 -0.37
CA PHE A 159 -20.17 -8.30 0.69
C PHE A 159 -19.62 -8.74 2.03
N VAL A 160 -19.19 -7.79 2.84
CA VAL A 160 -18.69 -8.05 4.18
C VAL A 160 -19.70 -7.51 5.17
N SER A 161 -20.30 -8.40 5.94
CA SER A 161 -21.24 -8.07 7.02
C SER A 161 -20.57 -8.26 8.36
N LEU A 162 -20.71 -7.27 9.25
CA LEU A 162 -19.97 -7.17 10.49
C LEU A 162 -20.94 -6.94 11.66
N THR A 163 -20.77 -7.73 12.71
CA THR A 163 -21.38 -7.50 14.03
C THR A 163 -20.29 -7.41 15.09
N SER A 164 -20.67 -7.18 16.35
CA SER A 164 -19.73 -7.18 17.48
C SER A 164 -19.07 -8.54 17.76
N SER A 165 -19.56 -9.65 17.18
CA SER A 165 -19.09 -11.01 17.46
C SER A 165 -18.60 -11.80 16.25
N ARG A 166 -19.04 -11.44 15.04
CA ARG A 166 -18.67 -12.15 13.79
C ARG A 166 -18.49 -11.21 12.61
N VAL A 167 -17.67 -11.67 11.68
CA VAL A 167 -17.51 -11.11 10.34
C VAL A 167 -17.93 -12.16 9.34
N LYS A 168 -18.75 -11.79 8.37
CA LYS A 168 -19.20 -12.67 7.30
C LYS A 168 -18.79 -12.09 5.96
N PHE A 169 -18.07 -12.86 5.16
CA PHE A 169 -17.75 -12.56 3.77
C PHE A 169 -18.67 -13.39 2.89
N CYS A 170 -19.43 -12.73 2.02
CA CYS A 170 -20.33 -13.38 1.07
C CYS A 170 -19.91 -13.04 -0.36
N TRP A 171 -19.81 -14.06 -1.20
CA TRP A 171 -19.58 -13.89 -2.64
C TRP A 171 -20.34 -14.98 -3.41
N ALA A 172 -21.07 -14.60 -4.45
CA ALA A 172 -21.96 -15.52 -5.18
C ALA A 172 -22.88 -16.31 -4.22
N SER A 173 -22.79 -17.65 -4.22
CA SER A 173 -23.52 -18.55 -3.32
C SER A 173 -22.69 -19.04 -2.13
N GLU A 174 -21.46 -18.57 -1.99
CA GLU A 174 -20.52 -18.99 -0.95
C GLU A 174 -20.46 -17.95 0.17
N GLU A 175 -20.23 -18.43 1.39
CA GLU A 175 -19.97 -17.58 2.53
C GLU A 175 -18.86 -18.10 3.42
N ARG A 176 -18.14 -17.17 4.05
CA ARG A 176 -17.13 -17.44 5.05
C ARG A 176 -17.40 -16.61 6.29
N ILE A 177 -17.66 -17.29 7.39
CA ILE A 177 -17.91 -16.66 8.70
C ILE A 177 -16.67 -16.82 9.57
N LEU A 178 -16.23 -15.72 10.16
CA LEU A 178 -15.15 -15.66 11.13
C LEU A 178 -15.68 -15.07 12.44
N THR A 179 -15.44 -15.75 13.55
CA THR A 179 -15.85 -15.32 14.89
C THR A 179 -14.64 -14.87 15.71
N LYS A 180 -14.86 -14.12 16.79
CA LYS A 180 -13.80 -13.73 17.74
C LYS A 180 -13.09 -14.93 18.40
N GLU A 181 -13.69 -16.11 18.35
CA GLU A 181 -13.18 -17.31 19.00
C GLU A 181 -11.81 -17.71 18.46
N GLY A 182 -10.90 -18.07 19.36
CA GLY A 182 -9.54 -18.47 19.01
C GLY A 182 -8.62 -17.34 18.54
N GLY A 183 -9.05 -16.07 18.63
CA GLY A 183 -8.20 -14.89 18.35
C GLY A 183 -7.81 -14.70 16.88
N ARG A 184 -8.33 -15.53 15.97
CA ARG A 184 -8.07 -15.40 14.52
C ARG A 184 -8.73 -14.16 13.95
N CYS A 185 -9.93 -13.84 14.43
CA CYS A 185 -10.64 -12.59 14.17
C CYS A 185 -10.66 -11.72 15.42
N VAL A 186 -10.37 -10.43 15.27
CA VAL A 186 -10.51 -9.41 16.33
C VAL A 186 -11.46 -8.35 15.80
N ILE A 187 -12.43 -7.92 16.60
CA ILE A 187 -13.42 -6.88 16.23
C ILE A 187 -13.51 -5.89 17.40
N VAL A 188 -13.34 -4.60 17.12
CA VAL A 188 -13.24 -3.52 18.12
C VAL A 188 -14.12 -2.33 17.68
N GLY A 189 -14.86 -1.75 18.62
CA GLY A 189 -15.60 -0.50 18.40
C GLY A 189 -16.97 -0.66 17.75
N TYR A 190 -17.54 -1.87 17.77
CA TYR A 190 -18.83 -2.22 17.17
C TYR A 190 -19.87 -2.69 18.20
N GLU A 191 -19.60 -2.49 19.49
CA GLU A 191 -20.51 -2.84 20.57
C GLU A 191 -21.84 -2.06 20.46
N GLY A 192 -22.97 -2.77 20.55
CA GLY A 192 -24.31 -2.17 20.52
C GLY A 192 -24.78 -1.64 19.16
N GLN A 193 -24.03 -1.88 18.07
CA GLN A 193 -24.46 -1.46 16.73
C GLN A 193 -25.22 -2.56 15.98
N ALA A 194 -26.08 -2.11 15.07
CA ALA A 194 -26.67 -2.97 14.05
C ALA A 194 -25.59 -3.52 13.11
N GLU A 195 -25.94 -4.56 12.35
CA GLU A 195 -25.05 -5.14 11.34
C GLU A 195 -24.61 -4.07 10.34
N ILE A 196 -23.30 -3.97 10.13
CA ILE A 196 -22.71 -3.06 9.16
C ILE A 196 -22.33 -3.86 7.93
N VAL A 197 -22.66 -3.34 6.76
CA VAL A 197 -22.32 -3.95 5.49
C VAL A 197 -21.46 -2.99 4.67
N PHE A 198 -20.37 -3.51 4.11
CA PHE A 198 -19.59 -2.81 3.10
C PHE A 198 -19.18 -3.78 2.00
N GLN A 199 -18.84 -3.22 0.84
CA GLN A 199 -18.47 -3.98 -0.35
C GLN A 199 -16.97 -3.82 -0.60
N ILE A 200 -16.29 -4.91 -0.94
CA ILE A 200 -14.88 -4.90 -1.37
C ILE A 200 -14.72 -5.67 -2.67
N ASN A 201 -13.62 -5.41 -3.39
CA ASN A 201 -13.26 -6.13 -4.61
C ASN A 201 -11.81 -6.62 -4.51
N LEU A 202 -11.61 -7.94 -4.44
CA LEU A 202 -10.28 -8.54 -4.33
C LEU A 202 -9.71 -8.99 -5.69
N ASN A 203 -10.02 -8.26 -6.76
CA ASN A 203 -9.44 -8.47 -8.10
C ASN A 203 -8.46 -7.33 -8.45
N PRO A 204 -7.26 -7.63 -8.99
CA PRO A 204 -6.78 -8.96 -9.34
C PRO A 204 -6.33 -9.74 -8.10
N LYS A 205 -6.71 -11.02 -8.03
CA LYS A 205 -6.44 -11.86 -6.85
C LYS A 205 -4.97 -11.90 -6.47
N TRP A 206 -4.10 -12.03 -7.47
CA TRP A 206 -2.65 -12.10 -7.28
C TRP A 206 -2.08 -10.91 -6.52
N PHE A 207 -2.61 -9.70 -6.74
CA PHE A 207 -2.19 -8.50 -6.01
C PHE A 207 -2.45 -8.65 -4.51
N PHE A 208 -3.70 -8.96 -4.13
CA PHE A 208 -4.08 -9.13 -2.72
C PHE A 208 -3.43 -10.37 -2.09
N PHE A 209 -3.25 -11.43 -2.87
CA PHE A 209 -2.59 -12.65 -2.43
C PHE A 209 -1.12 -12.40 -2.08
N ASN A 210 -0.38 -11.69 -2.95
CA ASN A 210 1.00 -11.30 -2.70
C ASN A 210 1.13 -10.42 -1.45
N LEU A 211 0.27 -9.41 -1.31
CA LEU A 211 0.26 -8.54 -0.13
C LEU A 211 0.06 -9.32 1.19
N SER A 212 -0.73 -10.39 1.16
CA SER A 212 -1.06 -11.17 2.36
C SER A 212 0.14 -11.93 2.96
N TYR A 213 1.20 -12.17 2.20
CA TYR A 213 2.39 -12.87 2.70
C TYR A 213 3.30 -11.95 3.54
N GLY A 214 3.22 -10.64 3.33
CA GLY A 214 4.02 -9.65 4.06
C GLY A 214 3.58 -9.42 5.51
N ALA A 215 2.42 -9.96 5.91
CA ALA A 215 1.83 -9.72 7.23
C ALA A 215 1.24 -10.98 7.85
N TYR A 216 1.33 -11.07 9.18
CA TYR A 216 0.61 -12.10 9.95
C TYR A 216 -0.89 -11.85 10.01
N ARG A 217 -1.30 -10.57 10.00
CA ARG A 217 -2.67 -10.13 10.20
C ARG A 217 -2.98 -9.00 9.24
N ILE A 218 -4.26 -8.85 8.90
CA ILE A 218 -4.77 -7.85 7.97
C ILE A 218 -5.91 -7.13 8.67
N TRP A 219 -5.86 -5.81 8.65
CA TRP A 219 -6.82 -4.95 9.32
C TRP A 219 -7.78 -4.35 8.31
N PHE A 220 -9.03 -4.24 8.72
CA PHE A 220 -10.12 -3.69 7.95
C PHE A 220 -10.73 -2.57 8.77
N TYR A 221 -10.62 -1.36 8.23
CA TYR A 221 -11.18 -0.15 8.82
C TYR A 221 -12.33 0.36 7.97
N LYS A 222 -13.09 1.27 8.56
CA LYS A 222 -14.09 2.07 7.87
C LYS A 222 -13.58 3.50 7.73
N THR A 223 -13.91 4.17 6.63
CA THR A 223 -13.75 5.63 6.54
C THR A 223 -14.99 6.35 7.07
N ILE A 224 -14.87 7.66 7.32
CA ILE A 224 -16.01 8.50 7.74
C ILE A 224 -17.14 8.45 6.70
N ASP A 225 -16.81 8.39 5.40
CA ASP A 225 -17.77 8.27 4.30
C ASP A 225 -18.20 6.82 4.00
N SER A 226 -17.95 5.90 4.94
CA SER A 226 -18.42 4.51 4.91
C SER A 226 -17.82 3.58 3.85
N ARG A 227 -16.62 3.88 3.37
CA ARG A 227 -15.81 2.96 2.57
C ARG A 227 -15.07 1.97 3.44
N CYS A 228 -14.76 0.81 2.88
CA CYS A 228 -13.84 -0.13 3.49
C CYS A 228 -12.39 0.26 3.16
N VAL A 229 -11.50 0.10 4.14
CA VAL A 229 -10.07 0.24 3.95
C VAL A 229 -9.37 -1.00 4.47
N ILE A 230 -8.59 -1.65 3.60
CA ILE A 230 -7.69 -2.71 4.01
C ILE A 230 -6.33 -2.10 4.36
N PHE A 231 -5.77 -2.56 5.47
CA PHE A 231 -4.49 -2.13 5.97
C PHE A 231 -3.61 -3.35 6.25
N ILE A 232 -2.43 -3.38 5.64
CA ILE A 232 -1.49 -4.50 5.69
C ILE A 232 -0.12 -3.95 6.07
N PRO A 233 0.37 -4.18 7.31
CA PRO A 233 1.72 -3.83 7.70
C PRO A 233 2.75 -4.51 6.80
N ALA A 234 3.84 -3.82 6.51
CA ALA A 234 4.92 -4.33 5.68
C ALA A 234 6.26 -3.83 6.23
N PHE A 235 7.32 -4.65 6.10
CA PHE A 235 8.67 -4.25 6.47
C PHE A 235 8.79 -3.68 7.90
N GLY A 236 8.19 -4.39 8.87
CA GLY A 236 8.12 -3.97 10.26
C GLY A 236 6.99 -2.97 10.55
N LEU A 237 7.20 -2.07 11.50
CA LEU A 237 6.20 -1.06 11.91
C LEU A 237 6.30 0.26 11.13
N ASN A 238 7.23 0.34 10.17
CA ASN A 238 7.57 1.59 9.49
C ASN A 238 6.99 1.69 8.08
N ALA A 239 6.42 0.62 7.54
CA ALA A 239 5.75 0.66 6.25
C ALA A 239 4.45 -0.16 6.25
N GLN A 240 3.58 0.15 5.29
CA GLN A 240 2.25 -0.44 5.21
C GLN A 240 1.64 -0.25 3.81
N TYR A 241 0.79 -1.18 3.42
CA TYR A 241 -0.15 -0.99 2.32
C TYR A 241 -1.51 -0.59 2.87
N VAL A 242 -2.14 0.38 2.23
CA VAL A 242 -3.47 0.89 2.55
C VAL A 242 -4.29 0.91 1.27
N ILE A 243 -5.37 0.15 1.23
CA ILE A 243 -6.22 -0.03 0.05
C ILE A 243 -7.61 0.54 0.37
N TYR A 244 -8.00 1.58 -0.36
CA TYR A 244 -9.29 2.24 -0.23
C TYR A 244 -10.22 1.71 -1.31
N PHE A 245 -11.33 1.09 -0.92
CA PHE A 245 -12.39 0.69 -1.85
C PHE A 245 -13.36 1.86 -2.06
N SER A 246 -13.92 1.98 -3.27
CA SER A 246 -14.94 2.99 -3.58
C SER A 246 -16.35 2.42 -3.49
#